data_AF-A0A6V7HL93-F1
#
_entry.id   AF-A0A6V7HL93-F1
#
_cell.length_a   1.000
_cell.length_b   1.000
_cell.length_c   1.000
_cell.angle_alpha   90.00
_cell.angle_beta   90.00
_cell.angle_gamma   90.00
#
_symmetry.space_group_name_H-M   'P 1'
#
loop_
_entity.id
_entity.type
_entity.pdbx_description
1 polymer ?
#
loop_
_entity_poly.entity_id
_entity_poly.type
_entity_poly.pdbx_seq_one_letter_code
_entity_poly.pdbx_strand_id
1 'polypeptide(L)'
;VRLWSVSEEGIKTNIGTFNLNVRVEYLFFIGSQLVALSSTGKIGVWHAMSQHWQIQDVVSISSFDTAGSFLLLGCNNGSIYYI
;
A
#
# COMPACT_ATOMS: atom_id res chain seq x y z
N VAL A 1 7.15 6.55 -1.66
CA VAL A 1 6.01 6.73 -2.61
C VAL A 1 5.75 8.21 -2.78
N ARG A 2 5.54 8.69 -4.01
CA ARG A 2 5.09 10.07 -4.28
C ARG A 2 3.72 10.01 -4.93
N LEU A 3 2.78 10.76 -4.36
CA LEU A 3 1.43 10.93 -4.89
C LEU A 3 1.38 12.20 -5.73
N TRP A 4 0.83 12.07 -6.92
CA TRP A 4 0.64 13.19 -7.84
C TRP A 4 -0.84 13.24 -8.23
N SER A 5 -1.42 14.42 -8.17
CA SER A 5 -2.65 14.72 -8.90
C SER A 5 -2.27 15.16 -10.31
N VAL A 6 -3.00 14.67 -11.31
CA VAL A 6 -2.79 15.02 -12.72
C VAL A 6 -4.11 15.57 -13.24
N SER A 7 -4.13 16.83 -13.67
CA SER A 7 -5.32 17.44 -14.28
C SER A 7 -5.53 16.96 -15.72
N GLU A 8 -6.69 17.27 -16.31
CA GLU A 8 -6.98 16.98 -17.72
C GLU A 8 -5.98 17.66 -18.68
N GLU A 9 -5.43 18.81 -18.28
CA GLU A 9 -4.38 19.53 -19.01
C GLU A 9 -2.98 18.91 -18.83
N GLY A 10 -2.87 17.83 -18.05
CA GLY A 10 -1.62 17.12 -17.79
C GLY A 10 -0.72 17.79 -16.73
N ILE A 11 -1.21 18.82 -16.04
CA ILE A 11 -0.47 19.50 -14.97
C ILE A 11 -0.35 18.54 -13.78
N LYS A 12 0.88 18.29 -13.35
CA LYS A 12 1.19 17.40 -12.22
C LYS A 12 1.42 18.21 -10.96
N THR A 13 0.57 18.01 -9.96
CA THR A 13 0.72 18.62 -8.63
C THR A 13 1.11 17.55 -7.63
N ASN A 14 2.21 17.73 -6.90
CA ASN A 14 2.55 16.82 -5.81
C ASN A 14 1.54 17.01 -4.70
N ILE A 15 0.82 15.94 -4.34
CA ILE A 15 -0.19 15.98 -3.27
C ILE A 15 0.30 15.25 -2.02
N GLY A 16 1.46 14.61 -2.08
CA GLY A 16 2.04 13.96 -0.92
C GLY A 16 3.30 13.17 -1.26
N THR A 17 4.14 13.00 -0.25
CA THR A 17 5.23 12.04 -0.25
C THR A 17 5.11 11.19 1.00
N PHE A 18 5.24 9.89 0.81
CA PHE A 18 5.17 8.91 1.88
C PHE A 18 6.41 8.05 1.91
N ASN A 19 6.94 7.84 3.11
CA ASN A 19 8.10 7.02 3.34
C ASN A 19 7.71 5.85 4.24
N LEU A 20 7.75 4.64 3.68
CA LEU A 20 7.51 3.39 4.43
C LEU A 20 8.76 2.98 5.26
N ASN A 21 9.86 3.73 5.15
CA ASN A 21 11.19 3.46 5.73
C ASN A 21 11.84 2.15 5.26
N VAL A 22 11.25 1.51 4.25
CA VAL A 22 11.77 0.34 3.54
C VAL A 22 11.46 0.48 2.06
N ARG A 23 12.08 -0.37 1.24
CA ARG A 23 11.78 -0.45 -0.19
C ARG A 23 10.34 -0.89 -0.39
N VAL A 24 9.59 -0.13 -1.19
CA VAL A 24 8.26 -0.54 -1.67
C VAL A 24 8.45 -1.38 -2.92
N GLU A 25 7.90 -2.59 -2.93
CA GLU A 25 7.99 -3.54 -4.04
C GLU A 25 6.69 -3.58 -4.83
N TYR A 26 5.54 -3.48 -4.15
CA TYR A 26 4.23 -3.45 -4.77
C TYR A 26 3.46 -2.21 -4.37
N LEU A 27 2.75 -1.62 -5.32
CA LEU A 27 1.92 -0.44 -5.13
C LEU A 27 0.65 -0.58 -5.98
N PHE A 28 -0.51 -0.71 -5.33
CA PHE A 28 -1.77 -1.00 -6.02
C PHE A 28 -2.98 -0.47 -5.23
N PHE A 29 -4.13 -0.40 -5.89
CA PHE A 29 -5.36 0.07 -5.26
C PHE A 29 -6.25 -1.10 -4.81
N ILE A 30 -6.89 -0.95 -3.65
CA ILE A 30 -8.04 -1.73 -3.20
C ILE A 30 -9.17 -0.74 -2.91
N GLY A 31 -10.13 -0.64 -3.83
CA GLY A 31 -11.13 0.43 -3.80
C GLY A 31 -10.49 1.82 -3.83
N SER A 32 -10.79 2.65 -2.84
CA SER A 32 -10.24 4.02 -2.68
C SER A 32 -8.95 4.08 -1.87
N GLN A 33 -8.37 2.93 -1.51
CA GLN A 33 -7.15 2.85 -0.74
C GLN A 33 -5.96 2.52 -1.63
N LEU A 34 -4.86 3.26 -1.50
CA LEU A 34 -3.58 2.91 -2.13
C LEU A 34 -2.73 2.12 -1.14
N VAL A 35 -2.42 0.87 -1.49
CA VAL A 35 -1.65 -0.07 -0.69
C VAL A 35 -0.21 -0.13 -1.21
N ALA A 36 0.76 0.02 -0.31
CA ALA A 36 2.19 -0.16 -0.56
C ALA A 36 2.69 -1.35 0.27
N LEU A 37 3.30 -2.35 -0.39
CA LEU A 37 3.85 -3.54 0.27
C LEU A 37 5.37 -3.63 0.14
N SER A 38 5.98 -4.20 1.17
CA SER A 38 7.38 -4.61 1.23
C SER A 38 7.46 -6.07 1.68
N SER A 39 8.29 -6.88 1.03
CA SER A 39 8.63 -8.26 1.45
C SER A 39 9.14 -8.35 2.89
N THR A 40 9.63 -7.25 3.47
CA THR A 40 10.00 -7.18 4.90
C THR A 40 8.81 -7.34 5.86
N GLY A 41 7.58 -7.33 5.36
CA GLY A 41 6.36 -7.36 6.18
C GLY A 41 5.82 -5.97 6.53
N LYS A 42 6.36 -4.91 5.94
CA LYS A 42 5.83 -3.54 6.11
C LYS A 42 4.74 -3.24 5.09
N ILE A 43 3.64 -2.69 5.57
CA ILE A 43 2.45 -2.38 4.80
C ILE A 43 2.09 -0.92 5.05
N GLY A 44 1.92 -0.15 3.98
CA GLY A 44 1.40 1.21 4.04
C GLY A 44 0.04 1.28 3.33
N VAL A 45 -0.96 1.87 3.97
CA VAL A 45 -2.29 2.07 3.39
C VAL A 45 -2.62 3.56 3.41
N TRP A 46 -2.90 4.13 2.25
CA TRP A 46 -3.38 5.50 2.09
C TRP A 46 -4.86 5.53 1.83
N HIS A 47 -5.59 6.24 2.68
CA HIS A 47 -7.01 6.50 2.49
C HIS A 47 -7.20 7.78 1.68
N ALA A 48 -7.68 7.66 0.44
CA ALA A 48 -7.76 8.82 -0.46
C ALA A 48 -8.67 9.96 0.06
N MET A 49 -9.74 9.62 0.78
CA MET A 49 -10.71 10.60 1.29
C MET A 49 -10.17 11.39 2.48
N SER A 50 -9.59 10.69 3.47
CA SER A 50 -9.05 11.33 4.68
C SER A 50 -7.62 11.82 4.50
N GLN A 51 -6.96 11.43 3.42
CA GLN A 51 -5.56 11.77 3.13
C GLN A 51 -4.62 11.42 4.28
N HIS A 52 -4.82 10.23 4.86
CA HIS A 52 -3.97 9.70 5.92
C HIS A 52 -3.33 8.37 5.51
N TRP A 53 -2.04 8.25 5.82
CA TRP A 53 -1.29 7.00 5.75
C TRP A 53 -1.37 6.26 7.07
N GLN A 54 -1.58 4.95 7.00
CA GLN A 54 -1.44 4.03 8.11
C GLN A 54 -0.33 3.04 7.77
N ILE A 55 0.50 2.71 8.76
CA ILE A 55 1.56 1.71 8.63
C ILE A 55 1.24 0.54 9.55
N GLN A 56 1.36 -0.66 9.02
CA GLN A 56 1.24 -1.89 9.78
C GLN A 56 2.45 -2.78 9.48
N ASP A 57 2.94 -3.42 10.54
CA ASP A 57 3.98 -4.44 10.48
C ASP A 57 3.34 -5.83 10.62
N VAL A 58 3.73 -6.75 9.74
CA VAL A 58 3.43 -8.18 9.79
C VAL A 58 4.72 -8.98 9.61
N VAL A 59 4.60 -10.31 9.62
CA VAL A 59 5.72 -11.19 9.27
C VAL A 59 6.06 -11.03 7.78
N SER A 60 7.33 -11.24 7.43
CA SER A 60 7.80 -11.18 6.03
C SER A 60 6.85 -11.92 5.07
N ILE A 61 6.47 -11.21 3.99
CA ILE A 61 5.44 -11.61 3.03
C ILE A 61 6.11 -12.32 1.85
N SER A 62 5.62 -13.49 1.47
CA SER A 62 6.04 -14.24 0.26
C SER A 62 5.03 -14.12 -0.88
N SER A 63 3.75 -13.97 -0.58
CA SER A 63 2.67 -13.89 -1.55
C SER A 63 1.54 -13.01 -1.05
N PHE A 64 0.75 -12.44 -1.94
CA PHE A 64 -0.47 -11.72 -1.59
C PHE A 64 -1.53 -11.87 -2.68
N ASP A 65 -2.78 -11.67 -2.30
CA ASP A 65 -3.92 -11.58 -3.23
C ASP A 65 -4.98 -10.64 -2.67
N THR A 66 -5.92 -10.21 -3.52
CA THR A 66 -7.03 -9.34 -3.13
C THR A 66 -8.37 -10.05 -3.32
N ALA A 67 -9.22 -10.03 -2.30
CA ALA A 67 -10.56 -10.56 -2.36
C ALA A 67 -11.58 -9.44 -2.07
N GLY A 68 -12.06 -8.77 -3.12
CA GLY A 68 -12.95 -7.62 -2.97
C GLY A 68 -12.23 -6.45 -2.28
N SER A 69 -12.64 -6.10 -1.06
CA SER A 69 -12.03 -5.05 -0.26
C SER A 69 -10.92 -5.54 0.69
N PHE A 70 -10.65 -6.84 0.72
CA PHE A 70 -9.67 -7.46 1.61
C PHE A 70 -8.35 -7.72 0.91
N LEU A 71 -7.26 -7.57 1.66
CA LEU A 71 -5.92 -7.99 1.28
C LEU A 71 -5.55 -9.25 2.05
N LEU A 72 -5.20 -10.31 1.33
CA LEU A 72 -4.70 -11.56 1.90
C LEU A 72 -3.18 -11.63 1.71
N LEU A 73 -2.47 -12.03 2.75
CA LEU A 73 -1.00 -12.10 2.78
C LEU A 73 -0.56 -13.48 3.22
N GLY A 74 0.20 -14.17 2.37
CA GLY A 74 0.95 -15.37 2.74
C GLY A 74 2.33 -14.97 3.26
N CYS A 75 2.63 -15.33 4.50
CA CYS A 75 3.89 -15.02 5.16
C CYS A 75 4.87 -16.20 5.12
N ASN A 76 6.17 -15.90 5.21
CA ASN A 76 7.25 -16.89 5.13
C ASN A 76 7.24 -17.92 6.27
N ASN A 77 6.54 -17.65 7.36
CA ASN A 77 6.35 -18.58 8.47
C ASN A 77 5.11 -19.49 8.29
N GLY A 78 4.47 -19.47 7.12
CA GLY A 78 3.27 -20.25 6.82
C GLY A 78 1.96 -19.66 7.35
N SER A 79 2.00 -18.49 8.00
CA SER A 79 0.78 -17.78 8.44
C SER A 79 0.10 -17.07 7.27
N ILE A 80 -1.22 -16.94 7.36
CA ILE A 80 -2.02 -16.12 6.44
C ILE A 80 -2.61 -14.96 7.25
N TYR A 81 -2.34 -13.73 6.82
CA TYR A 81 -2.93 -12.52 7.38
C TYR A 81 -4.01 -11.98 6.43
N TYR A 82 -5.05 -11.37 7.00
CA TYR A 82 -6.02 -10.58 6.25
C TYR A 82 -6.03 -9.14 6.78
N ILE A 83 -6.17 -8.18 5.86
CA ILE A 83 -6.25 -6.74 6.14
C ILE A 83 -7.47 -6.18 5.42
#